data_AF-A0A4P7YHM9-F1
#
_entry.id   AF-A0A4P7YHM9-F1
#
_cell.length_a   1.000
_cell.length_b   1.000
_cell.length_c   1.000
_cell.angle_alpha   90.00
_cell.angle_beta   90.00
_cell.angle_gamma   90.00
#
_symmetry.space_group_name_H-M   'P 1'
#
loop_
_entity.id
_entity.type
_entity.pdbx_description
1 polymer ?
#
loop_
_entity_poly.entity_id
_entity_poly.type
_entity_poly.pdbx_seq_one_letter_code
_entity_poly.pdbx_strand_id
1 'polypeptide(L)'
;MARPGDGRFAARITAGFLTALLATGIAVDALAASAPATETAPAETIPDSVLRPRIEALLPAPWRIEALTVEPLPAPASPEPQVAARVTAKLVLGGPTYLVDSREGPVTFVRPAAEAGLVKSWVATALASRGAGGWTVALTPQTPGLLDGLGKPAAELPGRTVVLGTPEAKSLREQLDRDAAQRLAEDTERRRREEERLAQQTAAAKAEAARAETERRAVEARIAQVADLRGKLAGTDRAARLAAFEAALGGNDPALRQTAMEAALQSRDPVVANLALKDWIARHRAVPVQLYATKEDPSSEVVVQNLGPMTLEIDGFSPVNGALAGKLGAPGYSIARPSSIVGTLAQTELAVNSFGCALTLRLAEHRTLDGLLRCQTLPTLIARITLD
;
A
#
# COMPACT_ATOMS: atom_id res chain seq x y z
N MET A 1 17.74 5.16 -25.15
CA MET A 1 19.16 5.37 -24.82
C MET A 1 19.46 4.55 -23.58
N ALA A 2 20.49 3.75 -23.43
CA ALA A 2 21.47 3.13 -24.30
C ALA A 2 22.07 1.99 -23.43
N ARG A 3 22.34 0.83 -24.02
CA ARG A 3 23.29 -0.13 -23.43
C ARG A 3 24.68 0.52 -23.34
N PRO A 4 25.53 0.06 -22.45
CA PRO A 4 26.72 -0.66 -22.91
C PRO A 4 26.98 -1.91 -22.05
N GLY A 5 27.63 -2.98 -22.51
CA GLY A 5 28.51 -3.10 -23.66
C GLY A 5 29.93 -3.42 -23.21
N ASP A 6 30.31 -4.68 -23.41
CA ASP A 6 31.67 -5.19 -23.69
C ASP A 6 32.72 -5.33 -22.57
N GLY A 7 33.52 -6.40 -22.70
CA GLY A 7 34.84 -6.46 -22.08
C GLY A 7 35.43 -7.84 -21.85
N ARG A 8 35.71 -8.60 -22.90
CA ARG A 8 36.62 -9.76 -22.87
C ARG A 8 38.01 -9.34 -22.37
N PHE A 9 38.65 -10.16 -21.53
CA PHE A 9 40.10 -10.27 -21.51
C PHE A 9 40.53 -11.74 -21.41
N ALA A 10 41.22 -12.18 -22.45
CA ALA A 10 42.06 -13.36 -22.47
C ALA A 10 43.36 -13.05 -21.72
N ALA A 11 43.89 -14.02 -20.98
CA ALA A 11 45.30 -14.06 -20.64
C ALA A 11 45.78 -15.52 -20.58
N ARG A 12 46.57 -15.87 -21.60
CA ARG A 12 47.53 -16.97 -21.59
C ARG A 12 48.57 -16.68 -20.49
N ILE A 13 48.92 -17.68 -19.67
CA ILE A 13 50.27 -17.77 -19.12
C ILE A 13 50.76 -19.22 -19.28
N THR A 14 51.88 -19.27 -19.99
CA THR A 14 52.79 -20.37 -20.29
C THR A 14 53.78 -20.64 -19.15
N ALA A 15 54.59 -21.69 -19.34
CA ALA A 15 55.75 -22.13 -18.56
C ALA A 15 55.39 -23.03 -17.38
N GLY A 16 56.04 -24.16 -17.14
CA GLY A 16 57.28 -24.81 -17.63
C GLY A 16 57.49 -26.00 -16.66
N PHE A 17 58.47 -26.87 -16.69
CA PHE A 17 59.62 -27.20 -17.53
C PHE A 17 60.30 -28.38 -16.76
N LEU A 18 60.91 -29.36 -17.46
CA LEU A 18 61.96 -30.30 -16.98
C LEU A 18 61.50 -31.30 -15.87
N THR A 19 61.83 -32.59 -15.81
CA THR A 19 62.96 -33.48 -16.17
C THR A 19 62.56 -34.84 -15.51
N ALA A 20 63.01 -36.06 -15.84
CA ALA A 20 64.30 -36.57 -16.27
C ALA A 20 64.17 -38.04 -16.75
N LEU A 21 65.02 -38.40 -17.72
CA LEU A 21 65.90 -39.58 -17.83
C LEU A 21 65.33 -41.02 -17.66
N LEU A 22 65.43 -41.85 -18.72
CA LEU A 22 66.48 -42.87 -19.05
C LEU A 22 66.42 -44.13 -18.14
N ALA A 23 66.69 -45.38 -18.51
CA ALA A 23 67.07 -46.16 -19.70
C ALA A 23 66.87 -47.65 -19.27
N THR A 24 66.59 -48.64 -20.11
CA THR A 24 67.51 -49.55 -20.86
C THR A 24 66.62 -50.59 -21.60
N GLY A 25 66.80 -50.98 -22.87
CA GLY A 25 67.89 -51.83 -23.42
C GLY A 25 67.85 -53.24 -22.81
N ILE A 26 67.79 -54.41 -23.49
CA ILE A 26 68.31 -54.88 -24.80
C ILE A 26 67.52 -56.16 -25.20
N ALA A 27 67.51 -56.45 -26.50
CA ALA A 27 66.95 -57.63 -27.17
C ALA A 27 67.80 -58.92 -27.07
N VAL A 28 67.27 -60.06 -27.54
CA VAL A 28 67.84 -60.92 -28.62
C VAL A 28 67.34 -62.38 -28.51
N ASP A 29 66.76 -62.83 -29.62
CA ASP A 29 66.69 -64.15 -30.30
C ASP A 29 66.76 -65.49 -29.55
N ALA A 30 65.88 -66.42 -29.98
CA ALA A 30 66.33 -67.67 -30.61
C ALA A 30 65.21 -68.34 -31.45
N LEU A 31 65.61 -68.83 -32.63
CA LEU A 31 64.86 -69.54 -33.66
C LEU A 31 64.48 -70.99 -33.28
N ALA A 32 63.37 -71.47 -33.85
CA ALA A 32 63.19 -72.84 -34.40
C ALA A 32 61.95 -72.84 -35.34
N ALA A 33 62.12 -72.86 -36.67
CA ALA A 33 62.23 -74.03 -37.55
C ALA A 33 60.90 -74.78 -37.82
N SER A 34 60.22 -74.35 -38.89
CA SER A 34 59.53 -75.11 -39.96
C SER A 34 58.73 -76.39 -39.66
N ALA A 35 57.44 -76.40 -40.03
CA ALA A 35 56.90 -77.20 -41.15
C ALA A 35 55.41 -76.85 -41.43
N PRO A 36 54.94 -76.94 -42.69
CA PRO A 36 53.65 -76.40 -43.13
C PRO A 36 52.53 -77.45 -43.13
N ALA A 37 51.30 -76.99 -42.86
CA ALA A 37 49.98 -77.59 -43.05
C ALA A 37 49.14 -77.04 -41.89
N THR A 38 48.02 -76.35 -42.06
CA THR A 38 46.96 -76.52 -43.03
C THR A 38 46.24 -75.17 -43.05
N GLU A 39 46.02 -74.61 -44.22
CA GLU A 39 45.19 -73.41 -44.39
C GLU A 39 43.76 -73.78 -43.94
N THR A 40 43.50 -73.53 -42.67
CA THR A 40 42.16 -73.54 -42.08
C THR A 40 41.60 -72.17 -42.39
N ALA A 41 40.52 -72.13 -43.16
CA ALA A 41 39.76 -70.92 -43.42
C ALA A 41 39.60 -70.11 -42.12
N PRO A 42 39.86 -68.80 -42.12
CA PRO A 42 39.81 -68.01 -40.89
C PRO A 42 38.42 -68.19 -40.28
N ALA A 43 38.37 -68.72 -39.05
CA ALA A 43 37.17 -68.61 -38.22
C ALA A 43 36.80 -67.13 -38.22
N GLU A 44 35.61 -66.80 -38.72
CA GLU A 44 35.18 -65.42 -38.92
C GLU A 44 35.05 -64.75 -37.53
N THR A 45 36.14 -64.15 -37.04
CA THR A 45 36.19 -63.48 -35.74
C THR A 45 35.56 -62.10 -35.85
N ILE A 46 34.71 -61.76 -34.88
CA ILE A 46 34.09 -60.44 -34.81
C ILE A 46 35.20 -59.40 -34.61
N PRO A 47 35.35 -58.39 -35.48
CA PRO A 47 36.43 -57.43 -35.37
C PRO A 47 36.28 -56.51 -34.15
N ASP A 48 37.38 -56.27 -33.43
CA ASP A 48 37.44 -55.39 -32.26
C ASP A 48 36.91 -53.98 -32.54
N SER A 49 37.09 -53.48 -33.77
CA SER A 49 36.61 -52.17 -34.23
C SER A 49 35.07 -52.07 -34.24
N VAL A 50 34.37 -53.19 -34.31
CA VAL A 50 32.89 -53.26 -34.20
C VAL A 50 32.45 -53.46 -32.75
N LEU A 51 33.20 -54.23 -31.96
CA LEU A 51 32.86 -54.52 -30.57
C LEU A 51 33.11 -53.33 -29.64
N ARG A 52 34.26 -52.66 -29.74
CA ARG A 52 34.65 -51.58 -28.82
C ARG A 52 33.62 -50.45 -28.75
N PRO A 53 33.15 -49.85 -29.86
CA PRO A 53 32.14 -48.78 -29.80
C PRO A 53 30.79 -49.26 -29.23
N ARG A 54 30.44 -50.53 -29.44
CA ARG A 54 29.19 -51.12 -28.91
C ARG A 54 29.27 -51.35 -27.41
N ILE A 55 30.44 -51.75 -26.90
CA ILE A 55 30.68 -51.90 -25.47
C ILE A 55 30.74 -50.53 -24.81
N GLU A 56 31.45 -49.55 -25.40
CA GLU A 56 31.50 -48.18 -24.88
C GLU A 56 30.12 -47.53 -24.79
N ALA A 57 29.21 -47.82 -25.74
CA ALA A 57 27.83 -47.35 -25.69
C ALA A 57 27.00 -47.96 -24.53
N LEU A 58 27.43 -49.10 -23.97
CA LEU A 58 26.76 -49.78 -22.85
C LEU A 58 27.37 -49.43 -21.49
N LEU A 59 28.54 -48.79 -21.45
CA LEU A 59 29.23 -48.43 -20.22
C LEU A 59 28.78 -47.04 -19.73
N PRO A 60 28.41 -46.89 -18.45
CA PRO A 60 28.15 -45.57 -17.89
C PRO A 60 29.46 -44.77 -17.82
N ALA A 61 29.43 -43.49 -18.20
CA ALA A 61 30.53 -42.58 -17.88
C ALA A 61 30.73 -42.56 -16.35
N PRO A 62 31.98 -42.61 -15.82
CA PRO A 62 33.26 -42.38 -16.47
C PRO A 62 34.11 -43.65 -16.72
N TRP A 63 33.50 -44.81 -16.97
CA TRP A 63 34.22 -46.05 -17.26
C TRP A 63 34.91 -46.03 -18.63
N ARG A 64 36.14 -46.56 -18.70
CA ARG A 64 36.92 -46.69 -19.94
C ARG A 64 37.42 -48.12 -20.13
N ILE A 65 37.49 -48.57 -21.38
CA ILE A 65 38.02 -49.89 -21.73
C ILE A 65 39.54 -49.80 -21.88
N GLU A 66 40.27 -50.43 -20.96
CA GLU A 66 41.74 -50.51 -21.00
C GLU A 66 42.20 -51.67 -21.90
N ALA A 67 41.60 -52.84 -21.75
CA ALA A 67 41.91 -54.03 -22.54
C ALA A 67 40.63 -54.79 -22.94
N LEU A 68 40.65 -55.41 -24.11
CA LEU A 68 39.56 -56.21 -24.65
C LEU A 68 40.11 -57.56 -25.12
N THR A 69 39.49 -58.65 -24.69
CA THR A 69 39.78 -59.99 -25.19
C THR A 69 38.51 -60.63 -25.73
N VAL A 70 38.63 -61.26 -26.91
CA VAL A 70 37.52 -61.88 -27.64
C VAL A 70 37.87 -63.34 -27.86
N GLU A 71 37.02 -64.23 -27.36
CA GLU A 71 37.19 -65.67 -27.49
C GLU A 71 35.99 -66.26 -28.23
N PRO A 72 36.20 -66.98 -29.34
CA PRO A 72 35.09 -67.55 -30.12
C PRO A 72 34.34 -68.61 -29.31
N LEU A 73 33.01 -68.54 -29.33
CA LEU A 73 32.11 -69.53 -28.76
C LEU A 73 31.43 -70.32 -29.90
N PRO A 74 31.07 -71.60 -29.69
CA PRO A 74 30.27 -72.32 -30.68
C PRO A 74 28.93 -71.61 -30.88
N ALA A 75 28.63 -71.23 -32.13
CA ALA A 75 27.41 -70.51 -32.47
C ALA A 75 26.17 -71.41 -32.26
N PRO A 76 25.04 -70.86 -31.76
CA PRO A 76 23.79 -71.60 -31.68
C PRO A 76 23.29 -71.94 -33.09
N ALA A 77 22.67 -73.13 -33.25
CA ALA A 77 22.13 -73.56 -34.53
C ALA A 77 21.00 -72.62 -35.00
N SER A 78 21.32 -71.73 -35.94
CA SER A 78 20.42 -70.71 -36.49
C SER A 78 20.45 -70.77 -38.02
N PRO A 79 19.33 -70.51 -38.72
CA PRO A 79 19.28 -70.50 -40.19
C PRO A 79 20.04 -69.32 -40.83
N GLU A 80 20.53 -68.37 -40.05
CA GLU A 80 21.33 -67.21 -40.51
C GLU A 80 22.81 -67.37 -40.09
N PRO A 81 23.78 -66.83 -40.87
CA PRO A 81 25.20 -66.86 -40.49
C PRO A 81 25.42 -65.99 -39.24
N GLN A 82 25.49 -66.64 -38.08
CA GLN A 82 25.70 -66.02 -36.77
C GLN A 82 27.04 -66.48 -36.18
N VAL A 83 27.77 -65.53 -35.60
CA VAL A 83 29.01 -65.77 -34.86
C VAL A 83 28.79 -65.44 -33.39
N ALA A 84 29.14 -66.36 -32.49
CA ALA A 84 29.12 -66.14 -31.05
C ALA A 84 30.54 -65.95 -30.51
N ALA A 85 30.74 -65.01 -29.59
CA ALA A 85 32.01 -64.82 -28.91
C ALA A 85 31.83 -64.41 -27.44
N ARG A 86 32.72 -64.88 -26.56
CA ARG A 86 32.86 -64.38 -25.20
C ARG A 86 33.76 -63.16 -25.25
N VAL A 87 33.26 -62.04 -24.75
CA VAL A 87 33.99 -60.79 -24.70
C VAL A 87 34.29 -60.46 -23.24
N THR A 88 35.58 -60.28 -22.93
CA THR A 88 36.03 -59.80 -21.62
C THR A 88 36.68 -58.42 -21.79
N ALA A 89 36.13 -57.42 -21.11
CA ALA A 89 36.66 -56.07 -21.09
C ALA A 89 37.24 -55.74 -19.70
N LYS A 90 38.50 -55.32 -19.65
CA LYS A 90 39.10 -54.71 -18.46
C LYS A 90 38.73 -53.24 -18.44
N LEU A 91 37.90 -52.85 -17.48
CA LEU A 91 37.37 -51.50 -17.32
C LEU A 91 38.14 -50.76 -16.22
N VAL A 92 38.42 -49.48 -16.46
CA VAL A 92 39.05 -48.59 -15.47
C VAL A 92 38.21 -47.34 -15.28
N LEU A 93 38.00 -46.95 -14.03
CA LEU A 93 37.29 -45.73 -13.69
C LEU A 93 38.17 -44.49 -13.93
N GLY A 94 37.75 -43.61 -14.83
CA GLY A 94 38.54 -42.45 -15.24
C GLY A 94 38.68 -41.33 -14.21
N GLY A 95 37.89 -41.33 -13.13
CA GLY A 95 37.90 -40.30 -12.10
C GLY A 95 37.10 -40.71 -10.86
N PRO A 96 37.23 -40.00 -9.72
CA PRO A 96 36.50 -40.34 -8.51
C PRO A 96 35.00 -40.09 -8.70
N THR A 97 34.19 -40.97 -8.13
CA THR A 97 32.73 -40.88 -8.16
C THR A 97 32.18 -40.73 -6.74
N TYR A 98 31.03 -40.06 -6.66
CA TYR A 98 30.43 -39.67 -5.39
C TYR A 98 28.94 -39.98 -5.37
N LEU A 99 28.43 -40.30 -4.18
CA LEU A 99 27.00 -40.41 -3.90
C LEU A 99 26.50 -39.13 -3.24
N VAL A 100 25.33 -38.67 -3.67
CA VAL A 100 24.66 -37.51 -3.04
C VAL A 100 24.08 -37.95 -1.71
N ASP A 101 24.43 -37.25 -0.64
CA ASP A 101 23.93 -37.51 0.71
C ASP A 101 22.82 -36.53 1.06
N SER A 102 23.07 -35.23 0.89
CA SER A 102 22.10 -34.16 1.15
C SER A 102 22.31 -32.97 0.21
N ARG A 103 21.25 -32.17 0.03
CA ARG A 103 21.27 -30.97 -0.81
C ARG A 103 20.73 -29.78 -0.03
N GLU A 104 21.54 -28.74 0.09
CA GLU A 104 21.19 -27.51 0.79
C GLU A 104 21.31 -26.35 -0.22
N GLY A 105 20.20 -26.03 -0.87
CA GLY A 105 20.13 -24.99 -1.89
C GLY A 105 21.08 -25.24 -3.08
N PRO A 106 22.09 -24.35 -3.30
CA PRO A 106 23.06 -24.48 -4.39
C PRO A 106 24.24 -25.41 -4.09
N VAL A 107 24.31 -25.99 -2.88
CA VAL A 107 25.39 -26.86 -2.43
C VAL A 107 24.88 -28.30 -2.35
N THR A 108 25.67 -29.23 -2.89
CA THR A 108 25.40 -30.67 -2.80
C THR A 108 26.49 -31.32 -1.96
N PHE A 109 26.07 -31.89 -0.84
CA PHE A 109 26.96 -32.65 0.04
C PHE A 109 27.05 -34.08 -0.45
N VAL A 110 28.28 -34.54 -0.64
CA VAL A 110 28.57 -35.82 -1.29
C VAL A 110 29.45 -36.71 -0.42
N ARG A 111 29.28 -38.02 -0.58
CA ARG A 111 30.13 -39.05 0.03
C ARG A 111 30.97 -39.74 -1.05
N PRO A 112 32.27 -40.00 -0.82
CA PRO A 112 33.09 -40.79 -1.75
C PRO A 112 32.48 -42.18 -1.98
N ALA A 113 32.39 -42.60 -3.24
CA ALA A 113 31.82 -43.90 -3.64
C ALA A 113 32.86 -44.82 -4.28
N ALA A 114 33.69 -44.29 -5.19
CA ALA A 114 34.84 -44.99 -5.75
C ALA A 114 35.96 -44.02 -6.14
N GLU A 115 37.20 -44.50 -6.10
CA GLU A 115 38.40 -43.74 -6.43
C GLU A 115 38.78 -43.91 -7.91
N ALA A 116 39.50 -42.91 -8.45
CA ALA A 116 40.05 -42.99 -9.79
C ALA A 116 41.02 -44.18 -9.91
N GLY A 117 40.96 -44.91 -11.03
CA GLY A 117 41.79 -46.08 -11.25
C GLY A 117 41.21 -47.40 -10.74
N LEU A 118 39.98 -47.40 -10.20
CA LEU A 118 39.28 -48.64 -9.87
C LEU A 118 39.16 -49.53 -11.12
N VAL A 119 39.67 -50.76 -11.03
CA VAL A 119 39.66 -51.74 -12.13
C VAL A 119 38.54 -52.77 -11.90
N LYS A 120 37.73 -53.03 -12.93
CA LYS A 120 36.73 -54.10 -12.94
C LYS A 120 36.81 -54.92 -14.22
N SER A 121 36.55 -56.22 -14.14
CA SER A 121 36.46 -57.10 -15.30
C SER A 121 34.99 -57.31 -15.68
N TRP A 122 34.61 -56.89 -16.88
CA TRP A 122 33.25 -57.05 -17.41
C TRP A 122 33.23 -58.14 -18.47
N VAL A 123 32.35 -59.13 -18.30
CA VAL A 123 32.23 -60.27 -19.22
C VAL A 123 30.84 -60.25 -19.86
N ALA A 124 30.79 -60.40 -21.17
CA ALA A 124 29.55 -60.47 -21.94
C ALA A 124 29.65 -61.52 -23.05
N THR A 125 28.49 -62.03 -23.47
CA THR A 125 28.37 -62.86 -24.66
C THR A 125 27.94 -61.98 -25.82
N ALA A 126 28.72 -61.95 -26.89
CA ALA A 126 28.42 -61.26 -28.14
C ALA A 126 27.81 -62.24 -29.14
N LEU A 127 26.66 -61.89 -29.70
CA LEU A 127 26.03 -62.56 -30.85
C LEU A 127 26.04 -61.59 -32.02
N ALA A 128 26.77 -61.93 -33.08
CA ALA A 128 26.93 -61.08 -34.24
C ALA A 128 26.37 -61.75 -35.50
N SER A 129 25.62 -61.00 -36.30
CA SER A 129 25.14 -61.41 -37.62
C SER A 129 25.64 -60.45 -38.69
N ARG A 130 25.94 -60.98 -39.88
CA ARG A 130 26.48 -60.22 -41.01
C ARG A 130 25.39 -59.95 -42.05
N GLY A 131 24.94 -58.70 -42.14
CA GLY A 131 23.90 -58.27 -43.10
C GLY A 131 24.45 -57.39 -44.23
N ALA A 132 23.57 -57.00 -45.16
CA ALA A 132 23.91 -56.16 -46.32
C ALA A 132 24.45 -54.76 -45.93
N GLY A 133 24.19 -54.29 -44.70
CA GLY A 133 24.65 -53.01 -44.17
C GLY A 133 25.83 -53.11 -43.18
N GLY A 134 26.45 -54.28 -43.01
CA GLY A 134 27.56 -54.51 -42.07
C GLY A 134 27.20 -55.46 -40.91
N TRP A 135 28.02 -55.43 -39.86
CA TRP A 135 27.86 -56.28 -38.66
C TRP A 135 26.80 -55.73 -37.70
N THR A 136 25.83 -56.55 -37.33
CA THR A 136 24.90 -56.30 -36.22
C THR A 136 25.29 -57.16 -35.02
N VAL A 137 25.59 -56.53 -33.88
CA VAL A 137 26.05 -57.22 -32.66
C VAL A 137 25.08 -56.97 -31.51
N ALA A 138 24.61 -58.05 -30.89
CA ALA A 138 23.89 -58.05 -29.63
C ALA A 138 24.84 -58.50 -28.50
N LEU A 139 24.90 -57.75 -27.41
CA LEU A 139 25.75 -58.05 -26.25
C LEU A 139 24.88 -58.36 -25.03
N THR A 140 25.10 -59.52 -24.42
CA THR A 140 24.41 -59.95 -23.19
C THR A 140 25.43 -60.05 -22.04
N PRO A 141 25.42 -59.12 -21.06
CA PRO A 141 26.33 -59.17 -19.91
C PRO A 141 26.09 -60.40 -19.04
N GLN A 142 27.16 -61.04 -18.56
CA GLN A 142 27.04 -62.20 -17.64
C GLN A 142 26.77 -61.78 -16.19
N THR A 143 27.13 -60.55 -15.81
CA THR A 143 26.85 -60.00 -14.48
C THR A 143 26.15 -58.65 -14.63
N PRO A 144 24.82 -58.65 -14.83
CA PRO A 144 24.05 -57.42 -14.83
C PRO A 144 24.19 -56.74 -13.45
N GLY A 145 24.59 -55.47 -13.43
CA GLY A 145 24.76 -54.67 -12.22
C GLY A 145 26.17 -54.57 -11.63
N LEU A 146 27.19 -55.13 -12.29
CA LEU A 146 28.60 -54.97 -11.86
C LEU A 146 29.04 -53.49 -11.71
N LEU A 147 28.41 -52.60 -12.48
CA LEU A 147 28.71 -51.17 -12.53
C LEU A 147 27.70 -50.31 -11.75
N ASP A 148 26.72 -50.94 -11.11
CA ASP A 148 25.70 -50.23 -10.33
C ASP A 148 26.26 -49.78 -8.98
N GLY A 149 25.71 -48.67 -8.45
CA GLY A 149 26.03 -48.17 -7.11
C GLY A 149 27.29 -47.31 -6.98
N LEU A 150 28.00 -47.03 -8.08
CA LEU A 150 29.26 -46.27 -8.03
C LEU A 150 29.07 -44.75 -7.98
N GLY A 151 27.84 -44.24 -7.99
CA GLY A 151 27.56 -42.79 -7.96
C GLY A 151 27.95 -42.08 -9.26
N LYS A 152 28.11 -40.75 -9.18
CA LYS A 152 28.39 -39.88 -10.34
C LYS A 152 29.67 -39.08 -10.14
N PRO A 153 30.38 -38.69 -11.22
CA PRO A 153 31.51 -37.78 -11.10
C PRO A 153 31.02 -36.40 -10.60
N ALA A 154 31.89 -35.67 -9.90
CA ALA A 154 31.54 -34.39 -9.28
C ALA A 154 31.01 -33.34 -10.28
N ALA A 155 31.43 -33.40 -11.55
CA ALA A 155 30.99 -32.48 -12.60
C ALA A 155 29.53 -32.71 -13.07
N GLU A 156 28.98 -33.90 -12.85
CA GLU A 156 27.60 -34.24 -13.22
C GLU A 156 26.61 -34.00 -12.08
N LEU A 157 27.11 -33.65 -10.89
CA LEU A 157 26.28 -33.34 -9.75
C LEU A 157 25.88 -31.86 -9.79
N PRO A 158 24.62 -31.53 -9.45
CA PRO A 158 24.14 -30.15 -9.52
C PRO A 158 24.78 -29.27 -8.44
N GLY A 159 25.21 -28.08 -8.82
CA GLY A 159 25.70 -27.06 -7.89
C GLY A 159 27.14 -27.28 -7.42
N ARG A 160 27.51 -26.61 -6.32
CA ARG A 160 28.84 -26.76 -5.72
C ARG A 160 28.89 -28.05 -4.92
N THR A 161 29.75 -28.98 -5.31
CA THR A 161 29.95 -30.25 -4.60
C THR A 161 30.92 -30.06 -3.44
N VAL A 162 30.55 -30.57 -2.27
CA VAL A 162 31.40 -30.54 -1.07
C VAL A 162 31.39 -31.92 -0.42
N VAL A 163 32.58 -32.46 -0.20
CA VAL A 163 32.74 -33.82 0.36
C VAL A 163 32.50 -33.79 1.87
N LEU A 164 31.63 -34.66 2.34
CA LEU A 164 31.32 -34.81 3.77
C LEU A 164 32.54 -35.24 4.58
N GLY A 165 32.68 -34.68 5.78
CA GLY A 165 33.81 -34.95 6.69
C GLY A 165 35.02 -34.05 6.47
N THR A 166 35.02 -33.19 5.46
CA THR A 166 36.06 -32.16 5.26
C THR A 166 35.83 -30.95 6.18
N PRO A 167 36.89 -30.21 6.57
CA PRO A 167 36.74 -28.96 7.33
C PRO A 167 35.93 -27.92 6.56
N GLU A 168 36.02 -27.93 5.22
CA GLU A 168 35.22 -27.08 4.34
C GLU A 168 33.71 -27.36 4.49
N ALA A 169 33.29 -28.63 4.51
CA ALA A 169 31.89 -29.00 4.70
C ALA A 169 31.32 -28.50 6.04
N LYS A 170 32.11 -28.60 7.11
CA LYS A 170 31.70 -28.15 8.44
C LYS A 170 31.55 -26.62 8.49
N SER A 171 32.54 -25.90 7.99
CA SER A 171 32.51 -24.43 7.95
C SER A 171 31.36 -23.88 7.11
N LEU A 172 31.04 -24.55 6.00
CA LEU A 172 29.96 -24.16 5.11
C LEU A 172 28.58 -24.37 5.75
N ARG A 173 28.37 -25.49 6.45
CA ARG A 173 27.13 -25.71 7.22
C ARG A 173 26.96 -24.68 8.32
N GLU A 174 28.01 -24.44 9.10
CA GLU A 174 27.98 -23.40 10.15
C GLU A 174 27.73 -22.00 9.59
N GLN A 175 28.17 -21.71 8.36
CA GLN A 175 27.84 -20.46 7.69
C GLN A 175 26.37 -20.41 7.25
N LEU A 176 25.87 -21.46 6.60
CA LEU A 176 24.47 -21.55 6.17
C LEU A 176 23.50 -21.46 7.35
N ASP A 177 23.81 -22.11 8.47
CA ASP A 177 22.99 -22.07 9.68
C ASP A 177 22.96 -20.67 10.30
N ARG A 178 24.12 -19.98 10.35
CA ARG A 178 24.19 -18.59 10.83
C ARG A 178 23.40 -17.65 9.93
N ASP A 179 23.54 -17.78 8.62
CA ASP A 179 22.80 -16.95 7.65
C ASP A 179 21.29 -17.21 7.75
N ALA A 180 20.88 -18.48 7.92
CA ALA A 180 19.47 -18.85 8.10
C ALA A 180 18.89 -18.28 9.40
N ALA A 181 19.63 -18.40 10.51
CA ALA A 181 19.22 -17.83 11.79
C ALA A 181 19.11 -16.30 11.74
N GLN A 182 20.05 -15.64 11.07
CA GLN A 182 20.03 -14.19 10.89
C GLN A 182 18.81 -13.74 10.07
N ARG A 183 18.50 -14.41 8.94
CA ARG A 183 17.31 -14.08 8.13
C ARG A 183 16.02 -14.25 8.91
N LEU A 184 15.90 -15.30 9.71
CA LEU A 184 14.73 -15.51 10.56
C LEU A 184 14.60 -14.41 11.63
N ALA A 185 15.71 -13.98 12.23
CA ALA A 185 15.70 -12.87 13.19
C ALA A 185 15.27 -11.55 12.53
N GLU A 186 15.84 -11.22 11.36
CA GLU A 186 15.48 -10.01 10.61
C GLU A 186 14.01 -10.01 10.16
N ASP A 187 13.50 -11.14 9.66
CA ASP A 187 12.11 -11.27 9.23
C ASP A 187 11.13 -11.16 10.40
N THR A 188 11.47 -11.74 11.56
CA THR A 188 10.61 -11.63 12.76
C THR A 188 10.58 -10.22 13.31
N GLU A 189 11.72 -9.51 13.35
CA GLU A 189 11.75 -8.09 13.70
C GLU A 189 10.94 -7.24 12.71
N ARG A 190 11.05 -7.52 11.41
CA ARG A 190 10.29 -6.80 10.39
C ARG A 190 8.80 -6.97 10.58
N ARG A 191 8.33 -8.21 10.77
CA ARG A 191 6.92 -8.51 11.04
C ARG A 191 6.43 -7.81 12.30
N ARG A 192 7.21 -7.85 13.39
CA ARG A 192 6.85 -7.17 14.63
C ARG A 192 6.68 -5.65 14.42
N ARG A 193 7.59 -5.01 13.69
CA ARG A 193 7.49 -3.56 13.37
C ARG A 193 6.28 -3.26 12.49
N GLU A 194 5.97 -4.14 11.53
CA GLU A 194 4.78 -4.01 10.68
C GLU A 194 3.49 -4.15 11.51
N GLU A 195 3.41 -5.14 12.40
CA GLU A 195 2.29 -5.34 13.32
C GLU A 195 2.11 -4.17 14.29
N GLU A 196 3.20 -3.65 14.88
CA GLU A 196 3.17 -2.49 15.76
C GLU A 196 2.66 -1.23 15.02
N ARG A 197 3.08 -1.02 13.77
CA ARG A 197 2.58 0.08 12.93
C ARG A 197 1.09 -0.07 12.60
N LEU A 198 0.64 -1.28 12.25
CA LEU A 198 -0.77 -1.56 12.01
C LEU A 198 -1.61 -1.35 13.28
N ALA A 199 -1.12 -1.78 14.44
CA ALA A 199 -1.77 -1.55 15.73
C ALA A 199 -1.89 -0.05 16.03
N GLN A 200 -0.83 0.73 15.79
CA GLN A 200 -0.86 2.18 15.95
C GLN A 200 -1.86 2.86 15.00
N GLN A 201 -1.88 2.48 13.72
CA GLN A 201 -2.82 3.02 12.74
C GLN A 201 -4.27 2.69 13.09
N THR A 202 -4.55 1.44 13.51
CA THR A 202 -5.90 1.05 13.93
C THR A 202 -6.34 1.73 15.22
N ALA A 203 -5.43 1.97 16.17
CA ALA A 203 -5.72 2.74 17.37
C ALA A 203 -6.02 4.22 17.04
N ALA A 204 -5.23 4.84 16.17
CA ALA A 204 -5.46 6.21 15.71
C ALA A 204 -6.81 6.33 14.97
N ALA A 205 -7.11 5.42 14.04
CA ALA A 205 -8.37 5.40 13.31
C ALA A 205 -9.58 5.22 14.26
N LYS A 206 -9.47 4.36 15.28
CA LYS A 206 -10.52 4.20 16.30
C LYS A 206 -10.72 5.47 17.14
N ALA A 207 -9.63 6.15 17.51
CA ALA A 207 -9.71 7.40 18.25
C ALA A 207 -10.36 8.52 17.43
N GLU A 208 -10.04 8.63 16.14
CA GLU A 208 -10.68 9.57 15.22
C GLU A 208 -12.16 9.25 14.99
N ALA A 209 -12.50 7.97 14.81
CA ALA A 209 -13.90 7.55 14.69
C ALA A 209 -14.72 7.89 15.95
N ALA A 210 -14.15 7.71 17.14
CA ALA A 210 -14.81 8.09 18.39
C ALA A 210 -15.03 9.61 18.49
N ARG A 211 -14.04 10.43 18.07
CA ARG A 211 -14.19 11.89 18.03
C ARG A 211 -15.27 12.32 17.05
N ALA A 212 -15.26 11.78 15.85
CA ALA A 212 -16.28 12.07 14.83
C ALA A 212 -17.69 11.69 15.31
N GLU A 213 -17.84 10.57 16.02
CA GLU A 213 -19.13 10.17 16.60
C GLU A 213 -19.59 11.14 17.71
N THR A 214 -18.68 11.61 18.57
CA THR A 214 -19.03 12.62 19.58
C THR A 214 -19.45 13.95 18.97
N GLU A 215 -18.78 14.39 17.90
CA GLU A 215 -19.12 15.60 17.17
C GLU A 215 -20.49 15.46 16.48
N ARG A 216 -20.76 14.32 15.85
CA ARG A 216 -22.07 14.01 15.26
C ARG A 216 -23.19 14.10 16.28
N ARG A 217 -23.02 13.47 17.45
CA ARG A 217 -24.02 13.53 18.53
C ARG A 217 -24.23 14.95 19.06
N ALA A 218 -23.18 15.74 19.15
CA ALA A 218 -23.28 17.14 19.56
C ALA A 218 -24.07 17.98 18.53
N VAL A 219 -23.83 17.76 17.23
CA VAL A 219 -24.56 18.40 16.14
C VAL A 219 -26.04 17.96 16.13
N GLU A 220 -26.31 16.66 16.26
CA GLU A 220 -27.68 16.14 16.32
C GLU A 220 -28.44 16.68 17.54
N ALA A 221 -27.81 16.72 18.71
CA ALA A 221 -28.39 17.32 19.91
C ALA A 221 -28.71 18.80 19.70
N ARG A 222 -27.83 19.56 19.02
CA ARG A 222 -28.07 20.96 18.70
C ARG A 222 -29.22 21.14 17.71
N ILE A 223 -29.30 20.30 16.68
CA ILE A 223 -30.42 20.31 15.72
C ILE A 223 -31.74 20.03 16.45
N ALA A 224 -31.76 19.06 17.37
CA ALA A 224 -32.93 18.74 18.18
C ALA A 224 -33.34 19.92 19.08
N GLN A 225 -32.39 20.61 19.71
CA GLN A 225 -32.67 21.81 20.52
C GLN A 225 -33.26 22.94 19.67
N VAL A 226 -32.71 23.21 18.49
CA VAL A 226 -33.25 24.22 17.57
C VAL A 226 -34.66 23.85 17.11
N ALA A 227 -34.90 22.57 16.79
CA ALA A 227 -36.21 22.08 16.36
C ALA A 227 -37.25 22.18 17.49
N ASP A 228 -36.89 21.78 18.72
CA ASP A 228 -37.74 21.90 19.91
C ASP A 228 -38.08 23.36 20.22
N LEU A 229 -37.09 24.26 20.17
CA LEU A 229 -37.30 25.70 20.34
C LEU A 229 -38.27 26.25 19.29
N ARG A 230 -38.07 25.92 18.01
CA ARG A 230 -38.99 26.32 16.93
C ARG A 230 -40.40 25.80 17.13
N GLY A 231 -40.54 24.53 17.54
CA GLY A 231 -41.83 23.93 17.87
C GLY A 231 -42.55 24.68 19.00
N LYS A 232 -41.83 25.00 20.08
CA LYS A 232 -42.38 25.77 21.20
C LYS A 232 -42.78 27.19 20.79
N LEU A 233 -41.96 27.87 19.99
CA LEU A 233 -42.22 29.24 19.53
C LEU A 233 -43.39 29.34 18.52
N ALA A 234 -43.59 28.32 17.69
CA ALA A 234 -44.72 28.23 16.77
C ALA A 234 -46.01 27.68 17.41
N GLY A 235 -45.92 27.14 18.64
CA GLY A 235 -47.03 26.54 19.35
C GLY A 235 -48.14 27.53 19.70
N THR A 236 -49.34 27.00 19.98
CA THR A 236 -50.51 27.79 20.37
C THR A 236 -50.47 28.24 21.83
N ASP A 237 -49.75 27.51 22.70
CA ASP A 237 -49.61 27.86 24.11
C ASP A 237 -48.75 29.11 24.30
N ARG A 238 -49.33 30.12 24.94
CA ARG A 238 -48.69 31.40 25.22
C ARG A 238 -47.63 31.28 26.32
N ALA A 239 -47.91 30.52 27.38
CA ALA A 239 -46.99 30.41 28.51
C ALA A 239 -45.71 29.66 28.09
N ALA A 240 -45.86 28.57 27.35
CA ALA A 240 -44.73 27.84 26.77
C ALA A 240 -43.89 28.70 25.82
N ARG A 241 -44.50 29.54 24.99
CA ARG A 241 -43.79 30.46 24.09
C ARG A 241 -42.94 31.47 24.84
N LEU A 242 -43.51 32.11 25.86
CA LEU A 242 -42.79 33.09 26.69
C LEU A 242 -41.62 32.44 27.42
N ALA A 243 -41.85 31.29 28.07
CA ALA A 243 -40.80 30.56 28.78
C ALA A 243 -39.68 30.08 27.84
N ALA A 244 -40.02 29.58 26.64
CA ALA A 244 -39.04 29.16 25.65
C ALA A 244 -38.21 30.34 25.13
N PHE A 245 -38.84 31.49 24.94
CA PHE A 245 -38.16 32.71 24.52
C PHE A 245 -37.18 33.23 25.59
N GLU A 246 -37.63 33.33 26.86
CA GLU A 246 -36.77 33.75 27.98
C GLU A 246 -35.59 32.79 28.18
N ALA A 247 -35.83 31.47 28.08
CA ALA A 247 -34.76 30.48 28.15
C ALA A 247 -33.74 30.62 27.00
N ALA A 248 -34.19 30.94 25.78
CA ALA A 248 -33.30 31.18 24.65
C ALA A 248 -32.51 32.48 24.79
N LEU A 249 -33.09 33.54 25.36
CA LEU A 249 -32.38 34.79 25.63
C LEU A 249 -31.33 34.64 26.73
N GLY A 250 -31.65 33.91 27.80
CA GLY A 250 -30.72 33.61 28.89
C GLY A 250 -29.64 32.58 28.54
N GLY A 251 -29.81 31.85 27.44
CA GLY A 251 -28.85 30.85 26.97
C GLY A 251 -27.59 31.46 26.33
N ASN A 252 -26.51 30.69 26.29
CA ASN A 252 -25.23 31.10 25.70
C ASN A 252 -25.10 30.83 24.19
N ASP A 253 -26.03 30.10 23.56
CA ASP A 253 -25.95 29.81 22.11
C ASP A 253 -26.50 31.00 21.29
N PRO A 254 -25.66 31.73 20.54
CA PRO A 254 -26.10 32.87 19.75
C PRO A 254 -27.09 32.48 18.64
N ALA A 255 -27.01 31.27 18.09
CA ALA A 255 -27.90 30.84 17.01
C ALA A 255 -29.32 30.54 17.53
N LEU A 256 -29.43 29.98 18.74
CA LEU A 256 -30.73 29.80 19.40
C LEU A 256 -31.35 31.15 19.73
N ARG A 257 -30.54 32.10 20.22
CA ARG A 257 -31.00 33.46 20.53
C ARG A 257 -31.50 34.19 19.27
N GLN A 258 -30.74 34.13 18.17
CA GLN A 258 -31.15 34.71 16.89
C GLN A 258 -32.45 34.07 16.39
N THR A 259 -32.55 32.74 16.39
CA THR A 259 -33.78 32.04 15.99
C THR A 259 -34.98 32.45 16.85
N ALA A 260 -34.76 32.63 18.16
CA ALA A 260 -35.80 33.08 19.08
C ALA A 260 -36.24 34.52 18.80
N MET A 261 -35.30 35.46 18.62
CA MET A 261 -35.58 36.85 18.26
C MET A 261 -36.37 36.94 16.96
N GLU A 262 -35.94 36.21 15.94
CA GLU A 262 -36.55 36.17 14.63
C GLU A 262 -38.02 35.70 14.67
N ALA A 263 -38.29 34.63 15.43
CA ALA A 263 -39.63 34.12 15.63
C ALA A 263 -40.48 35.06 16.51
N ALA A 264 -39.88 35.70 17.51
CA ALA A 264 -40.56 36.63 18.40
C ALA A 264 -41.01 37.92 17.70
N LEU A 265 -40.17 38.48 16.81
CA LEU A 265 -40.52 39.66 16.02
C LEU A 265 -41.60 39.37 14.96
N GLN A 266 -41.71 38.11 14.50
CA GLN A 266 -42.78 37.67 13.61
C GLN A 266 -44.05 37.20 14.36
N SER A 267 -43.96 37.07 15.69
CA SER A 267 -45.08 36.61 16.51
C SER A 267 -46.19 37.65 16.58
N ARG A 268 -47.44 37.18 16.54
CA ARG A 268 -48.63 38.01 16.78
C ARG A 268 -48.85 38.33 18.27
N ASP A 269 -48.04 37.79 19.18
CA ASP A 269 -48.14 38.10 20.61
C ASP A 269 -47.37 39.38 20.95
N PRO A 270 -48.05 40.47 21.37
CA PRO A 270 -47.39 41.74 21.67
C PRO A 270 -46.42 41.66 22.85
N VAL A 271 -46.57 40.69 23.76
CA VAL A 271 -45.66 40.54 24.91
C VAL A 271 -44.33 39.93 24.48
N VAL A 272 -44.38 38.89 23.65
CA VAL A 272 -43.18 38.24 23.08
C VAL A 272 -42.44 39.23 22.17
N ALA A 273 -43.17 39.96 21.32
CA ALA A 273 -42.60 41.01 20.47
C ALA A 273 -41.96 42.15 21.29
N ASN A 274 -42.60 42.60 22.37
CA ASN A 274 -42.03 43.61 23.28
C ASN A 274 -40.73 43.14 23.92
N LEU A 275 -40.67 41.89 24.41
CA LEU A 275 -39.46 41.33 24.99
C LEU A 275 -38.31 41.28 23.97
N ALA A 276 -38.61 40.86 22.73
CA ALA A 276 -37.62 40.87 21.64
C ALA A 276 -37.15 42.29 21.29
N LEU A 277 -38.04 43.27 21.25
CA LEU A 277 -37.68 44.66 21.00
C LEU A 277 -36.83 45.24 22.13
N LYS A 278 -37.18 44.99 23.40
CA LYS A 278 -36.38 45.41 24.55
C LYS A 278 -34.96 44.85 24.48
N ASP A 279 -34.86 43.57 24.15
CA ASP A 279 -33.58 42.87 24.04
C ASP A 279 -32.76 43.34 22.82
N TRP A 280 -33.42 43.65 21.69
CA TRP A 280 -32.77 44.27 20.53
C TRP A 280 -32.26 45.68 20.84
N ILE A 281 -33.08 46.57 21.42
CA ILE A 281 -32.67 47.94 21.80
C ILE A 281 -31.52 47.90 22.81
N ALA A 282 -31.56 47.00 23.79
CA ALA A 282 -30.50 46.88 24.80
C ALA A 282 -29.11 46.55 24.21
N ARG A 283 -29.06 45.93 23.02
CA ARG A 283 -27.81 45.58 22.33
C ARG A 283 -27.32 46.63 21.33
N HIS A 284 -28.21 47.50 20.86
CA HIS A 284 -27.87 48.49 19.85
C HIS A 284 -27.57 49.84 20.50
N ARG A 285 -26.37 50.38 20.24
CA ARG A 285 -25.99 51.72 20.69
C ARG A 285 -26.26 52.81 19.66
N ALA A 286 -26.31 52.44 18.39
CA ALA A 286 -26.59 53.35 17.30
C ALA A 286 -27.50 52.63 16.30
N VAL A 287 -28.63 53.26 15.99
CA VAL A 287 -29.66 52.70 15.13
C VAL A 287 -29.92 53.65 13.97
N PRO A 288 -29.72 53.23 12.71
CA PRO A 288 -30.04 54.06 11.57
C PRO A 288 -31.56 54.17 11.40
N VAL A 289 -32.03 55.41 11.25
CA VAL A 289 -33.42 55.76 10.96
C VAL A 289 -33.48 56.21 9.50
N GLN A 290 -34.13 55.41 8.66
CA GLN A 290 -34.39 55.74 7.27
C GLN A 290 -35.62 56.62 7.19
N LEU A 291 -35.50 57.76 6.49
CA LEU A 291 -36.58 58.72 6.30
C LEU A 291 -37.11 58.63 4.87
N TYR A 292 -38.43 58.69 4.72
CA TYR A 292 -39.11 58.75 3.42
C TYR A 292 -40.09 59.92 3.38
N ALA A 293 -40.28 60.44 2.18
CA ALA A 293 -41.24 61.50 1.90
C ALA A 293 -42.68 61.00 2.06
N THR A 294 -43.56 61.88 2.51
CA THR A 294 -45.00 61.61 2.57
C THR A 294 -45.67 62.13 1.29
N LYS A 295 -46.76 61.48 0.85
CA LYS A 295 -47.57 61.99 -0.26
C LYS A 295 -48.44 63.20 0.12
N GLU A 296 -48.57 63.45 1.43
CA GLU A 296 -49.40 64.51 1.99
C GLU A 296 -48.73 65.89 1.87
N ASP A 297 -47.40 65.94 2.02
CA ASP A 297 -46.63 67.17 1.95
C ASP A 297 -45.64 67.16 0.76
N PRO A 298 -45.85 67.97 -0.30
CA PRO A 298 -44.94 68.01 -1.46
C PRO A 298 -43.55 68.56 -1.11
N SER A 299 -43.40 69.28 0.00
CA SER A 299 -42.11 69.74 0.51
C SER A 299 -41.29 68.64 1.19
N SER A 300 -41.90 67.49 1.51
CA SER A 300 -41.24 66.40 2.23
C SER A 300 -40.11 65.75 1.43
N GLU A 301 -40.21 65.66 0.10
CA GLU A 301 -39.19 65.06 -0.76
C GLU A 301 -37.89 65.87 -0.75
N VAL A 302 -38.00 67.20 -0.87
CA VAL A 302 -36.85 68.11 -0.78
C VAL A 302 -36.21 68.03 0.61
N VAL A 303 -37.02 67.92 1.66
CA VAL A 303 -36.53 67.82 3.04
C VAL A 303 -35.79 66.50 3.29
N VAL A 304 -36.28 65.38 2.77
CA VAL A 304 -35.62 64.06 2.90
C VAL A 304 -34.28 64.02 2.15
N GLN A 305 -34.22 64.59 0.94
CA GLN A 305 -32.96 64.69 0.19
C GLN A 305 -31.89 65.50 0.93
N ASN A 306 -32.31 66.50 1.70
CA ASN A 306 -31.41 67.38 2.44
C ASN A 306 -31.02 66.86 3.83
N LEU A 307 -31.92 66.20 4.56
CA LEU A 307 -31.68 65.76 5.95
C LEU A 307 -30.65 64.63 6.09
N GLY A 308 -30.40 63.86 5.03
CA GLY A 308 -29.47 62.72 5.08
C GLY A 308 -29.95 61.58 6.01
N PRO A 309 -29.12 60.55 6.22
CA PRO A 309 -29.47 59.42 7.09
C PRO A 309 -29.49 59.88 8.55
N MET A 310 -30.59 59.66 9.25
CA MET A 310 -30.72 59.98 10.67
C MET A 310 -30.24 58.80 11.52
N THR A 311 -29.63 59.07 12.67
CA THR A 311 -29.17 58.05 13.62
C THR A 311 -29.72 58.32 15.00
N LEU A 312 -30.29 57.26 15.59
CA LEU A 312 -30.71 57.19 16.98
C LEU A 312 -29.56 56.59 17.80
N GLU A 313 -28.86 57.42 18.57
CA GLU A 313 -27.84 56.98 19.53
C GLU A 313 -28.49 56.71 20.88
N ILE A 314 -28.23 55.55 21.45
CA ILE A 314 -28.82 55.09 22.72
C ILE A 314 -27.74 55.17 23.80
N ASP A 315 -27.88 56.16 24.69
CA ASP A 315 -26.98 56.37 25.82
C ASP A 315 -27.38 55.51 27.02
N GLY A 316 -28.69 55.26 27.20
CA GLY A 316 -29.21 54.44 28.28
C GLY A 316 -30.57 53.85 27.94
N PHE A 317 -30.76 52.56 28.27
CA PHE A 317 -32.02 51.86 28.11
C PHE A 317 -32.32 51.01 29.34
N SER A 318 -33.54 51.11 29.85
CA SER A 318 -34.02 50.32 30.98
C SER A 318 -34.98 49.23 30.49
N PRO A 319 -34.58 47.94 30.51
CA PRO A 319 -35.43 46.86 30.00
C PRO A 319 -36.68 46.63 30.86
N VAL A 320 -36.69 47.06 32.12
CA VAL A 320 -37.83 46.89 33.03
C VAL A 320 -39.01 47.75 32.60
N ASN A 321 -38.80 49.07 32.54
CA ASN A 321 -39.86 50.04 32.22
C ASN A 321 -39.84 50.53 30.76
N GLY A 322 -38.88 50.11 29.95
CA GLY A 322 -38.75 50.51 28.55
C GLY A 322 -38.26 51.95 28.35
N ALA A 323 -37.80 52.63 29.40
CA ALA A 323 -37.31 54.00 29.29
C ALA A 323 -36.01 54.04 28.48
N LEU A 324 -35.93 54.98 27.54
CA LEU A 324 -34.81 55.19 26.64
C LEU A 324 -34.34 56.65 26.74
N ALA A 325 -33.03 56.82 26.81
CA ALA A 325 -32.37 58.12 26.75
C ALA A 325 -31.20 58.04 25.76
N GLY A 326 -30.94 59.14 25.06
CA GLY A 326 -29.91 59.13 24.03
C GLY A 326 -29.84 60.43 23.25
N LYS A 327 -29.44 60.32 21.99
CA LYS A 327 -29.40 61.44 21.04
C LYS A 327 -30.03 61.05 19.71
N LEU A 328 -30.72 61.99 19.09
CA LEU A 328 -31.23 61.86 17.73
C LEU A 328 -30.60 62.97 16.89
N GLY A 329 -29.98 62.60 15.78
CA GLY A 329 -29.32 63.56 14.91
C GLY A 329 -29.05 63.00 13.51
N ALA A 330 -28.81 63.91 12.56
CA ALA A 330 -28.31 63.57 11.24
C ALA A 330 -26.94 64.23 11.05
N PRO A 331 -25.92 63.52 10.52
CA PRO A 331 -24.60 64.10 10.31
C PRO A 331 -24.68 65.18 9.24
N GLY A 332 -24.41 66.44 9.62
CA GLY A 332 -24.22 67.56 8.68
C GLY A 332 -25.26 68.69 8.73
N TYR A 333 -26.39 68.54 9.45
CA TYR A 333 -27.39 69.60 9.60
C TYR A 333 -27.37 70.24 11.00
N SER A 334 -27.18 71.56 11.06
CA SER A 334 -27.20 72.35 12.30
C SER A 334 -28.58 72.43 12.99
N ILE A 335 -29.65 72.12 12.25
CA ILE A 335 -31.04 72.03 12.73
C ILE A 335 -31.28 70.70 13.49
N ALA A 336 -30.45 69.70 13.25
CA ALA A 336 -30.41 68.43 13.96
C ALA A 336 -29.06 68.25 14.67
N ARG A 337 -28.60 69.28 15.42
CA ARG A 337 -27.59 69.03 16.47
C ARG A 337 -28.10 67.84 17.29
N PRO A 338 -27.27 66.83 17.60
CA PRO A 338 -27.70 65.66 18.34
C PRO A 338 -28.38 66.13 19.62
N SER A 339 -29.70 66.07 19.61
CA SER A 339 -30.53 66.63 20.67
C SER A 339 -30.81 65.50 21.63
N SER A 340 -30.68 65.78 22.92
CA SER A 340 -30.97 64.80 23.96
C SER A 340 -32.42 64.35 23.78
N ILE A 341 -32.62 63.05 23.68
CA ILE A 341 -33.93 62.45 23.54
C ILE A 341 -34.33 61.74 24.82
N VAL A 342 -35.63 61.72 25.05
CA VAL A 342 -36.26 60.87 26.05
C VAL A 342 -37.38 60.12 25.35
N GLY A 343 -37.34 58.80 25.47
CA GLY A 343 -38.29 57.92 24.83
C GLY A 343 -38.72 56.77 25.72
N THR A 344 -39.72 56.05 25.26
CA THR A 344 -40.22 54.84 25.89
C THR A 344 -40.55 53.80 24.82
N LEU A 345 -40.19 52.55 25.11
CA LEU A 345 -40.69 51.39 24.38
C LEU A 345 -41.87 50.81 25.18
N ALA A 346 -43.06 50.91 24.62
CA ALA A 346 -44.28 50.36 25.20
C ALA A 346 -44.90 49.35 24.23
N GLN A 347 -45.00 48.09 24.65
CA GLN A 347 -45.50 46.98 23.81
C GLN A 347 -44.69 46.85 22.51
N THR A 348 -45.23 47.29 21.38
CA THR A 348 -44.57 47.24 20.07
C THR A 348 -44.34 48.63 19.49
N GLU A 349 -44.50 49.68 20.30
CA GLU A 349 -44.34 51.07 19.90
C GLU A 349 -43.16 51.72 20.63
N LEU A 350 -42.26 52.28 19.85
CA LEU A 350 -41.13 53.10 20.29
C LEU A 350 -41.49 54.56 20.06
N ALA A 351 -41.68 55.30 21.15
CA ALA A 351 -41.90 56.75 21.11
C ALA A 351 -40.64 57.45 21.62
N VAL A 352 -40.09 58.36 20.83
CA VAL A 352 -38.88 59.13 21.14
C VAL A 352 -39.17 60.60 20.94
N ASN A 353 -38.97 61.39 21.98
CA ASN A 353 -39.16 62.84 21.93
C ASN A 353 -37.80 63.54 22.05
N SER A 354 -37.63 64.55 21.21
CA SER A 354 -36.46 65.42 21.12
C SER A 354 -36.93 66.87 21.03
N PHE A 355 -36.05 67.85 21.26
CA PHE A 355 -36.45 69.26 21.30
C PHE A 355 -37.08 69.72 19.97
N GLY A 356 -38.41 69.80 19.93
CA GLY A 356 -39.18 70.19 18.74
C GLY A 356 -39.50 69.06 17.75
N CYS A 357 -39.09 67.81 18.00
CA CYS A 357 -39.44 66.66 17.15
C CYS A 357 -39.89 65.43 17.97
N ALA A 358 -40.89 64.72 17.48
CA ALA A 358 -41.38 63.44 18.01
C ALA A 358 -41.29 62.36 16.93
N LEU A 359 -40.66 61.24 17.28
CA LEU A 359 -40.52 60.04 16.46
C LEU A 359 -41.35 58.93 17.10
N THR A 360 -42.40 58.47 16.41
CA THR A 360 -43.24 57.36 16.87
C THR A 360 -43.16 56.24 15.86
N LEU A 361 -42.64 55.09 16.27
CA LEU A 361 -42.42 53.92 15.41
C LEU A 361 -43.11 52.70 16.00
N ARG A 362 -43.72 51.88 15.15
CA ARG A 362 -44.42 50.66 15.56
C ARG A 362 -43.87 49.46 14.79
N LEU A 363 -43.79 48.31 15.46
CA LEU A 363 -43.41 47.05 14.81
C LEU A 363 -44.39 46.69 13.70
N ALA A 364 -43.86 46.58 12.49
CA ALA A 364 -44.52 46.11 11.29
C ALA A 364 -44.14 44.63 11.02
N GLU A 365 -44.91 43.97 10.15
CA GLU A 365 -44.78 42.53 9.85
C GLU A 365 -43.42 42.14 9.21
N HIS A 366 -42.68 43.11 8.67
CA HIS A 366 -41.42 42.89 7.95
C HIS A 366 -40.16 43.08 8.81
N ARG A 367 -40.27 42.89 10.14
CA ARG A 367 -39.16 43.16 11.09
C ARG A 367 -38.62 44.59 10.96
N THR A 368 -39.52 45.53 10.74
CA THR A 368 -39.22 46.96 10.74
C THR A 368 -40.04 47.67 11.79
N LEU A 369 -39.47 48.72 12.39
CA LEU A 369 -40.24 49.70 13.14
C LEU A 369 -40.56 50.84 12.18
N ASP A 370 -41.82 50.95 11.79
CA ASP A 370 -42.32 51.93 10.84
C ASP A 370 -43.20 52.95 11.56
N GLY A 371 -43.12 54.22 11.16
CA GLY A 371 -43.99 55.24 11.71
C GLY A 371 -43.65 56.63 11.19
N LEU A 372 -43.80 57.64 12.04
CA LEU A 372 -43.74 59.04 11.63
C LEU A 372 -42.73 59.82 12.48
N LEU A 373 -41.98 60.70 11.81
CA LEU A 373 -41.20 61.77 12.41
C LEU A 373 -41.95 63.09 12.19
N ARG A 374 -42.33 63.73 13.29
CA ARG A 374 -43.03 65.02 13.31
C ARG A 374 -42.15 66.05 13.99
N CYS A 375 -41.79 67.11 13.28
CA CYS A 375 -41.07 68.23 13.85
C CYS A 375 -41.88 69.51 13.72
N GLN A 376 -41.73 70.44 14.66
CA GLN A 376 -42.43 71.74 14.61
C GLN A 376 -42.09 72.55 13.35
N THR A 377 -40.88 72.37 12.80
CA THR A 377 -40.34 73.17 11.69
C THR A 377 -40.17 72.38 10.39
N LEU A 378 -40.52 71.09 10.35
CA LEU A 378 -40.37 70.22 9.17
C LEU A 378 -41.72 69.56 8.83
N PRO A 379 -41.97 69.24 7.54
CA PRO A 379 -43.12 68.44 7.14
C PRO A 379 -43.09 67.07 7.81
N THR A 380 -44.23 66.39 7.85
CA THR A 380 -44.29 65.04 8.42
C THR A 380 -43.55 64.07 7.51
N LEU A 381 -42.61 63.30 8.08
CA LEU A 381 -41.82 62.31 7.35
C LEU A 381 -42.17 60.90 7.83
N ILE A 382 -42.07 59.91 6.93
CA ILE A 382 -42.15 58.50 7.30
C ILE A 382 -40.78 58.09 7.80
N ALA A 383 -40.72 57.39 8.93
CA ALA A 383 -39.49 56.88 9.50
C ALA A 383 -39.54 55.35 9.57
N ARG A 384 -38.41 54.70 9.28
CA ARG A 384 -38.24 53.24 9.30
C ARG A 384 -36.92 52.87 9.95
N ILE A 385 -36.97 51.87 10.82
CA ILE A 385 -35.80 51.19 11.36
C ILE A 385 -35.89 49.72 10.98
N THR A 386 -34.81 49.16 10.43
CA THR A 386 -34.70 47.72 10.15
C THR A 386 -34.14 46.99 11.37
N LEU A 387 -34.79 45.91 11.80
CA LEU A 387 -34.34 45.06 12.89
C LEU A 387 -33.52 43.88 12.31
N ASP A 388 -32.28 43.74 12.77
CA ASP A 388 -31.30 42.73 12.36
C ASP A 388 -31.07 41.61 13.40
#